data_AF-A0A1C5WMG8-F1
#
_entry.id   AF-A0A1C5WMG8-F1
#
_cell.length_a   1.000
_cell.length_b   1.000
_cell.length_c   1.000
_cell.angle_alpha   90.00
_cell.angle_beta   90.00
_cell.angle_gamma   90.00
#
_symmetry.space_group_name_H-M   'P 1'
#
loop_
_entity.id
_entity.type
_entity.pdbx_description
1 polymer ?
#
loop_
_entity_poly.entity_id
_entity_poly.type
_entity_poly.pdbx_seq_one_letter_code
_entity_poly.pdbx_strand_id
1 'polypeptide(L)'
;MKKKVLKVLAFIIATAGVIFLLLLYNSFNGNFIAKEIATRHMKEYLKTHHTELDIADYEVFYNFKSGSYVMKIDVANSIDKDFRLSYRGDIGIQDDYDWMVLEKGNMQNRVAAFLNEERFEQPVFALVEKQDLDYILLQIKDEDKEKVFPYAKIANDTPSEIIVKTQPITLRIYVKSEAAQKKYQTKKIQEQCKQAYEKLGVHVVEVEIVYVNKP
;
A
#
# COMPACT_ATOMS: atom_id res chain seq x y z
N MET A 1 61.64 -5.71 -9.06
CA MET A 1 60.44 -5.79 -9.95
C MET A 1 59.14 -6.17 -9.21
N LYS A 2 59.11 -7.23 -8.39
CA LYS A 2 57.87 -7.72 -7.72
C LYS A 2 57.06 -6.67 -6.93
N LYS A 3 57.72 -5.78 -6.17
CA LYS A 3 57.03 -4.72 -5.40
C LYS A 3 56.34 -3.65 -6.27
N LYS A 4 56.90 -3.32 -7.44
CA LYS A 4 56.28 -2.35 -8.37
C LYS A 4 55.03 -2.96 -9.02
N VAL A 5 55.11 -4.22 -9.44
CA VAL A 5 53.96 -4.97 -9.99
C VAL A 5 52.84 -5.09 -8.95
N LEU A 6 53.17 -5.42 -7.70
CA LEU A 6 52.17 -5.52 -6.62
C LEU A 6 51.47 -4.18 -6.32
N LYS A 7 52.21 -3.06 -6.37
CA LYS A 7 51.63 -1.71 -6.21
C LYS A 7 50.67 -1.36 -7.34
N VAL A 8 51.02 -1.68 -8.58
CA VAL A 8 50.13 -1.46 -9.74
C VAL A 8 48.88 -2.33 -9.62
N LEU A 9 49.02 -3.60 -9.24
CA LEU A 9 47.88 -4.49 -9.04
C LEU A 9 46.95 -4.01 -7.91
N ALA A 10 47.51 -3.57 -6.79
CA ALA A 10 46.73 -2.99 -5.69
C ALA A 10 45.97 -1.73 -6.11
N PHE A 11 46.59 -0.86 -6.93
CA PHE A 11 45.93 0.32 -7.48
C PHE A 11 44.78 -0.05 -8.43
N ILE A 12 44.96 -1.04 -9.29
CA ILE A 12 43.91 -1.53 -10.19
C ILE A 12 42.73 -2.10 -9.38
N ILE A 13 43.00 -2.93 -8.38
CA ILE A 13 41.97 -3.53 -7.52
C ILE A 13 41.22 -2.43 -6.76
N ALA A 14 41.93 -1.46 -6.17
CA ALA A 14 41.32 -0.33 -5.48
C ALA A 14 40.43 0.50 -6.41
N THR A 15 40.91 0.81 -7.62
CA THR A 15 40.16 1.56 -8.63
C THR A 15 38.92 0.79 -9.08
N ALA A 16 39.06 -0.51 -9.36
CA ALA A 16 37.94 -1.37 -9.71
C ALA A 16 36.91 -1.45 -8.57
N GLY A 17 37.35 -1.51 -7.31
CA GLY A 17 36.49 -1.46 -6.14
C GLY A 17 35.69 -0.16 -6.05
N VAL A 18 36.34 0.99 -6.27
CA VAL A 18 35.65 2.29 -6.30
C VAL A 18 34.62 2.35 -7.43
N ILE A 19 34.98 1.92 -8.64
CA ILE A 19 34.06 1.88 -9.79
C ILE A 19 32.87 0.97 -9.49
N PHE A 20 33.10 -0.21 -8.92
CA PHE A 20 32.05 -1.15 -8.54
C PHE A 20 31.09 -0.55 -7.51
N LEU A 21 31.60 0.15 -6.48
CA LEU A 21 30.77 0.84 -5.50
C LEU A 21 29.93 1.96 -6.12
N LEU A 22 30.48 2.70 -7.09
CA LEU A 22 29.73 3.72 -7.82
C LEU A 22 28.63 3.12 -8.69
N LEU A 23 28.89 1.98 -9.35
CA LEU A 23 27.88 1.25 -10.12
C LEU A 23 26.76 0.73 -9.23
N LEU A 24 27.10 0.16 -8.06
CA LEU A 24 26.11 -0.26 -7.07
C LEU A 24 25.28 0.91 -6.56
N TYR A 25 25.93 2.03 -6.21
CA TYR A 25 25.23 3.22 -5.77
C TYR A 25 24.22 3.68 -6.82
N ASN A 26 24.63 3.75 -8.09
CA ASN A 26 23.74 4.12 -9.20
C ASN A 26 22.61 3.10 -9.42
N SER A 27 22.83 1.80 -9.21
CA SER A 27 21.76 0.80 -9.38
C SER A 27 20.68 0.90 -8.30
N PHE A 28 20.99 1.46 -7.13
CA PHE A 28 20.02 1.65 -6.05
C PHE A 28 19.41 3.06 -6.00
N ASN A 29 20.15 4.09 -6.45
CA ASN A 29 19.75 5.49 -6.32
C ASN A 29 19.39 6.15 -7.66
N GLY A 30 19.64 5.46 -8.77
CA GLY A 30 19.48 6.00 -10.10
C GLY A 30 20.62 6.96 -10.49
N ASN A 31 20.57 7.39 -11.75
CA ASN A 31 21.49 8.37 -12.32
C ASN A 31 20.85 9.77 -12.26
N PHE A 32 21.56 10.74 -11.69
CA PHE A 32 21.08 12.12 -11.55
C PHE A 32 20.66 12.78 -12.89
N ILE A 33 21.39 12.54 -13.98
CA ILE A 33 21.06 13.07 -15.31
C ILE A 33 19.74 12.48 -15.80
N ALA A 34 19.57 11.16 -15.63
CA ALA A 34 18.35 10.49 -16.04
C ALA A 34 17.15 10.91 -15.16
N LYS A 35 17.38 11.20 -13.87
CA LYS A 35 16.37 11.78 -12.98
C LYS A 35 15.86 13.12 -13.52
N GLU A 36 16.77 14.02 -13.89
CA GLU A 36 16.43 15.34 -14.44
C GLU A 36 15.64 15.24 -15.75
N ILE A 37 16.02 14.32 -16.64
CA ILE A 37 15.29 14.05 -17.88
C ILE A 37 13.88 13.55 -17.56
N ALA A 38 13.75 12.56 -16.67
CA ALA A 38 12.47 12.01 -16.25
C ALA A 38 11.56 13.08 -15.63
N THR A 39 12.11 13.93 -14.74
CA THR A 39 11.39 15.04 -14.12
C THR A 39 10.82 15.98 -15.18
N ARG A 40 11.59 16.33 -16.22
CA ARG A 40 11.08 17.19 -17.31
C ARG A 40 9.94 16.52 -18.07
N HIS A 41 10.09 15.25 -18.44
CA HIS A 41 9.03 14.52 -19.14
C HIS A 41 7.72 14.47 -18.33
N MET A 42 7.80 14.15 -17.04
CA MET A 42 6.62 14.11 -16.17
C MET A 42 6.00 15.50 -15.96
N LYS A 43 6.81 16.56 -15.86
CA LYS A 43 6.30 17.94 -15.80
C LYS A 43 5.58 18.36 -17.08
N GLU A 44 6.12 18.03 -18.25
CA GLU A 44 5.44 18.34 -19.53
C GLU A 44 4.13 17.56 -19.66
N TYR A 45 4.08 16.32 -19.19
CA TYR A 45 2.85 15.53 -19.15
C TYR A 45 1.75 16.21 -18.32
N LEU A 46 2.08 16.67 -17.11
CA LEU A 46 1.15 17.38 -16.22
C LEU A 46 0.64 18.72 -16.76
N LYS A 47 1.33 19.34 -17.73
CA LYS A 47 0.81 20.55 -18.38
C LYS A 47 -0.38 20.26 -19.31
N THR A 48 -0.56 19.00 -19.70
CA THR A 48 -1.57 18.57 -20.67
C THR A 48 -2.55 17.54 -20.10
N HIS A 49 -2.26 16.98 -18.93
CA HIS A 49 -3.07 15.99 -18.21
C HIS A 49 -3.27 16.47 -16.78
N HIS A 50 -4.44 16.20 -16.19
CA HIS A 50 -4.79 16.60 -14.84
C HIS A 50 -4.69 18.11 -14.57
N THR A 51 -4.90 18.92 -15.60
CA THR A 51 -4.78 20.40 -15.55
C THR A 51 -5.78 21.06 -14.60
N GLU A 52 -6.82 20.33 -14.22
CA GLU A 52 -7.84 20.72 -13.25
C GLU A 52 -7.40 20.56 -11.79
N LEU A 53 -6.29 19.85 -11.53
CA LEU A 53 -5.78 19.62 -10.18
C LEU A 53 -4.91 20.79 -9.72
N ASP A 54 -5.13 21.21 -8.47
CA ASP A 54 -4.25 22.13 -7.76
C ASP A 54 -3.10 21.32 -7.13
N ILE A 55 -1.96 21.23 -7.82
CA ILE A 55 -0.80 20.48 -7.35
C ILE A 55 -0.04 21.33 -6.32
N ALA A 56 0.00 20.86 -5.07
CA ALA A 56 0.68 21.55 -3.98
C ALA A 56 2.20 21.35 -4.04
N ASP A 57 2.63 20.10 -4.25
CA ASP A 57 4.05 19.72 -4.34
C ASP A 57 4.24 18.44 -5.15
N TYR A 58 5.49 18.14 -5.52
CA TYR A 58 5.88 16.84 -6.02
C TYR A 58 7.31 16.48 -5.62
N GLU A 59 7.54 15.19 -5.37
CA GLU A 59 8.88 14.65 -5.14
C GLU A 59 9.23 13.63 -6.23
N VAL A 60 10.43 13.74 -6.80
CA VAL A 60 10.95 12.72 -7.74
C VAL A 60 12.02 11.88 -7.07
N PHE A 61 11.86 10.55 -7.14
CA PHE A 61 12.84 9.58 -6.63
C PHE A 61 13.01 8.40 -7.57
N TYR A 62 14.06 7.61 -7.38
CA TYR A 62 14.33 6.41 -8.17
C TYR A 62 13.74 5.18 -7.48
N ASN A 63 13.02 4.35 -8.21
CA ASN A 63 12.53 3.07 -7.75
C ASN A 63 13.39 1.95 -8.36
N PHE A 64 14.33 1.43 -7.57
CA PHE A 64 15.23 0.36 -8.00
C PHE A 64 14.52 -0.96 -8.35
N LYS A 65 13.31 -1.20 -7.81
CA LYS A 65 12.56 -2.44 -8.09
C LYS A 65 12.03 -2.48 -9.51
N SER A 66 11.55 -1.34 -10.01
CA SER A 66 10.99 -1.19 -11.36
C SER A 66 11.97 -0.58 -12.37
N GLY A 67 13.08 -0.02 -11.88
CA GLY A 67 14.05 0.73 -12.67
C GLY A 67 13.50 2.07 -13.18
N SER A 68 12.41 2.59 -12.62
CA SER A 68 11.76 3.83 -13.04
C SER A 68 12.07 5.00 -12.11
N TYR A 69 11.98 6.22 -12.64
CA TYR A 69 11.87 7.42 -11.81
C TYR A 69 10.39 7.67 -11.52
N VAL A 70 10.05 7.88 -10.26
CA VAL A 70 8.68 8.09 -9.81
C VAL A 70 8.56 9.52 -9.31
N MET A 71 7.57 10.25 -9.83
CA MET A 71 7.11 11.52 -9.29
C MET A 71 5.89 11.24 -8.43
N LYS A 72 6.01 11.41 -7.10
CA LYS A 72 4.86 11.47 -6.19
C LYS A 72 4.29 12.89 -6.26
N ILE A 73 3.00 13.00 -6.50
CA ILE A 73 2.30 14.27 -6.68
C ILE A 73 1.32 14.41 -5.53
N ASP A 74 1.43 15.53 -4.83
CA ASP A 74 0.58 15.87 -3.71
C ASP A 74 -0.44 16.91 -4.16
N VAL A 75 -1.72 16.57 -4.06
CA VAL A 75 -2.81 17.46 -4.50
C VAL A 75 -3.30 18.29 -3.32
N ALA A 76 -3.42 19.60 -3.52
CA ALA A 76 -3.82 20.52 -2.47
C ALA A 76 -5.18 20.15 -1.88
N ASN A 77 -5.28 20.22 -0.55
CA ASN A 77 -6.51 20.05 0.21
C ASN A 77 -7.23 18.70 0.04
N SER A 78 -6.54 17.64 -0.40
CA SER A 78 -7.14 16.30 -0.54
C SER A 78 -6.13 15.19 -0.29
N ILE A 79 -6.42 14.34 0.70
CA ILE A 79 -5.59 13.17 1.03
C ILE A 79 -5.83 12.02 0.07
N ASP A 80 -7.00 11.98 -0.58
CA ASP A 80 -7.39 10.89 -1.46
C ASP A 80 -7.11 11.16 -2.95
N LYS A 81 -6.50 12.31 -3.29
CA LYS A 81 -6.16 12.70 -4.68
C LYS A 81 -4.67 12.62 -5.03
N ASP A 82 -3.81 12.27 -4.08
CA ASP A 82 -2.39 12.05 -4.37
C ASP A 82 -2.22 10.90 -5.38
N PHE A 83 -1.28 11.07 -6.30
CA PHE A 83 -1.02 10.05 -7.32
C PHE A 83 0.45 10.09 -7.74
N ARG A 84 0.83 9.19 -8.64
CA ARG A 84 2.20 9.03 -9.08
C ARG A 84 2.26 8.91 -10.59
N LEU A 85 3.27 9.58 -11.13
CA LEU A 85 3.78 9.29 -12.45
C LEU A 85 5.04 8.47 -12.32
N SER A 86 5.20 7.45 -13.16
CA SER A 86 6.48 6.76 -13.29
C SER A 86 6.99 6.85 -14.72
N TYR A 87 8.28 7.13 -14.86
CA TYR A 87 8.95 7.26 -16.14
C TYR A 87 10.06 6.23 -16.27
N ARG A 88 10.03 5.50 -17.39
CA ARG A 88 11.13 4.64 -17.83
C ARG A 88 11.37 4.87 -19.31
N GLY A 89 12.61 5.07 -19.73
CA GLY A 89 12.91 5.50 -21.12
C GLY A 89 12.41 4.54 -22.20
N ASP A 90 12.25 3.26 -21.89
CA ASP A 90 11.74 2.20 -22.77
C ASP A 90 10.21 2.05 -22.74
N ILE A 91 9.52 2.55 -21.71
CA ILE A 91 8.07 2.45 -21.55
C ILE A 91 7.36 3.79 -21.80
N GLY A 92 7.98 4.90 -21.42
CA GLY A 92 7.32 6.20 -21.32
C GLY A 92 6.77 6.46 -19.92
N ILE A 93 5.73 7.30 -19.86
CA ILE A 93 5.04 7.69 -18.62
C ILE A 93 3.93 6.69 -18.32
N GLN A 94 3.88 6.21 -17.10
CA GLN A 94 2.76 5.49 -16.52
C GLN A 94 2.14 6.37 -15.44
N ASP A 95 0.82 6.41 -15.43
CA ASP A 95 0.03 7.26 -14.55
C ASP A 95 -0.93 6.39 -13.75
N ASP A 96 -0.90 6.51 -12.42
CA ASP A 96 -1.77 5.76 -11.53
C ASP A 96 -2.98 6.55 -11.02
N TYR A 97 -3.25 7.76 -11.55
CA TYR A 97 -4.36 8.61 -11.12
C TYR A 97 -5.71 7.90 -11.15
N ASP A 98 -6.01 7.17 -12.23
CA ASP A 98 -7.27 6.43 -12.36
C ASP A 98 -7.43 5.45 -11.20
N TRP A 99 -6.40 4.68 -10.88
CA TRP A 99 -6.46 3.68 -9.82
C TRP A 99 -6.47 4.31 -8.42
N MET A 100 -5.56 5.25 -8.17
CA MET A 100 -5.38 5.84 -6.84
C MET A 100 -6.52 6.79 -6.46
N VAL A 101 -7.07 7.51 -7.44
CA VAL A 101 -8.03 8.61 -7.21
C VAL A 101 -9.43 8.28 -7.70
N LEU A 102 -9.60 7.85 -8.96
CA LEU A 102 -10.94 7.59 -9.52
C LEU A 102 -11.51 6.29 -8.95
N GLU A 103 -10.71 5.23 -8.88
CA GLU A 103 -11.04 3.92 -8.31
C GLU A 103 -10.86 3.85 -6.78
N LYS A 104 -10.49 4.98 -6.15
CA LYS A 104 -10.42 5.15 -4.69
C LYS A 104 -9.29 4.38 -4.00
N GLY A 105 -8.19 4.07 -4.71
CA GLY A 105 -7.04 3.39 -4.11
C GLY A 105 -6.48 4.07 -2.85
N ASN A 106 -6.38 5.42 -2.82
CA ASN A 106 -5.94 6.15 -1.63
C ASN A 106 -6.86 5.94 -0.43
N MET A 107 -8.18 6.11 -0.65
CA MET A 107 -9.18 5.92 0.39
C MET A 107 -9.17 4.49 0.92
N GLN A 108 -9.05 3.50 0.02
CA GLN A 108 -8.93 2.08 0.38
C GLN A 108 -7.74 1.86 1.32
N ASN A 109 -6.57 2.36 0.95
CA ASN A 109 -5.35 2.24 1.75
C ASN A 109 -5.51 2.90 3.13
N ARG A 110 -6.10 4.10 3.17
CA ARG A 110 -6.32 4.86 4.41
C ARG A 110 -7.32 4.18 5.34
N VAL A 111 -8.43 3.64 4.81
CA VAL A 111 -9.43 2.90 5.59
C VAL A 111 -8.86 1.57 6.08
N ALA A 112 -8.09 0.86 5.25
CA ALA A 112 -7.40 -0.35 5.66
C ALA A 112 -6.37 -0.08 6.78
N ALA A 113 -5.60 1.01 6.67
CA ALA A 113 -4.66 1.42 7.71
C ALA A 113 -5.38 1.74 9.03
N PHE A 114 -6.50 2.46 8.97
CA PHE A 114 -7.35 2.74 10.14
C PHE A 114 -7.87 1.45 10.79
N LEU A 115 -8.40 0.52 10.01
CA LEU A 115 -8.94 -0.75 10.51
C LEU A 115 -7.87 -1.72 11.04
N ASN A 116 -6.59 -1.49 10.72
CA ASN A 116 -5.45 -2.26 11.23
C ASN A 116 -4.88 -1.71 12.54
N GLU A 117 -5.46 -0.66 13.13
CA GLU A 117 -5.06 -0.17 14.45
C GLU A 117 -5.31 -1.22 15.54
N GLU A 118 -4.40 -1.33 16.51
CA GLU A 118 -4.41 -2.35 17.58
C GLU A 118 -5.74 -2.43 18.35
N ARG A 119 -6.44 -1.30 18.52
CA ARG A 119 -7.75 -1.26 19.20
C ARG A 119 -8.78 -2.17 18.54
N PHE A 120 -8.66 -2.45 17.25
CA PHE A 120 -9.56 -3.31 16.51
C PHE A 120 -9.20 -4.79 16.62
N GLU A 121 -8.08 -5.16 17.22
CA GLU A 121 -7.74 -6.56 17.50
C GLU A 121 -8.31 -7.04 18.84
N GLN A 122 -8.42 -6.13 19.81
CA GLN A 122 -8.80 -6.44 21.19
C GLN A 122 -10.14 -7.20 21.32
N PRO A 123 -11.22 -6.85 20.58
CA PRO A 123 -12.46 -7.62 20.62
C PRO A 123 -12.28 -9.10 20.29
N VAL A 124 -11.41 -9.41 19.33
CA VAL A 124 -11.16 -10.79 18.91
C VAL A 124 -10.30 -11.51 19.92
N PHE A 125 -9.27 -10.87 20.47
CA PHE A 125 -8.41 -11.47 21.51
C PHE A 125 -9.18 -11.81 22.80
N ALA A 126 -10.28 -11.12 23.08
CA ALA A 126 -11.16 -11.44 24.19
C ALA A 126 -12.03 -12.70 23.97
N LEU A 127 -12.18 -13.14 22.71
CA LEU A 127 -13.10 -14.21 22.31
C LEU A 127 -12.40 -15.43 21.70
N VAL A 128 -11.20 -15.24 21.15
CA VAL A 128 -10.41 -16.25 20.44
C VAL A 128 -9.04 -16.35 21.08
N GLU A 129 -8.63 -17.57 21.42
CA GLU A 129 -7.32 -17.79 22.04
C GLU A 129 -6.20 -17.45 21.06
N LYS A 130 -5.20 -16.69 21.53
CA LYS A 130 -4.07 -16.23 20.71
C LYS A 130 -3.29 -17.38 20.05
N GLN A 131 -3.24 -18.55 20.70
CA GLN A 131 -2.62 -19.75 20.13
C GLN A 131 -3.35 -20.27 18.89
N ASP A 132 -4.68 -20.14 18.85
CA ASP A 132 -5.53 -20.59 17.76
C ASP A 132 -5.62 -19.57 16.62
N LEU A 133 -5.31 -18.30 16.87
CA LEU A 133 -5.42 -17.20 15.90
C LEU A 133 -4.20 -17.12 14.96
N ASP A 134 -4.45 -16.94 13.66
CA ASP A 134 -3.44 -16.58 12.65
C ASP A 134 -3.41 -15.05 12.44
N TYR A 135 -4.48 -14.46 11.91
CA TYR A 135 -4.62 -13.00 11.75
C TYR A 135 -6.08 -12.56 11.67
N ILE A 136 -6.31 -11.25 11.76
CA ILE A 136 -7.63 -10.62 11.69
C ILE A 136 -7.66 -9.70 10.46
N LEU A 137 -8.79 -9.66 9.76
CA LEU A 137 -9.00 -8.76 8.63
C LEU A 137 -10.38 -8.12 8.74
N LEU A 138 -10.40 -6.79 8.77
CA LEU A 138 -11.60 -5.98 8.63
C LEU A 138 -11.57 -5.31 7.26
N GLN A 139 -12.65 -5.42 6.51
CA GLN A 139 -12.77 -4.81 5.19
C GLN A 139 -14.20 -4.37 4.92
N ILE A 140 -14.38 -3.33 4.12
CA ILE A 140 -15.71 -3.02 3.59
C ILE A 140 -16.22 -4.23 2.80
N LYS A 141 -17.47 -4.58 3.06
CA LYS A 141 -18.14 -5.69 2.40
C LYS A 141 -18.25 -5.37 0.92
N ASP A 142 -17.74 -6.29 0.11
CA ASP A 142 -17.81 -6.19 -1.33
C ASP A 142 -19.22 -6.57 -1.78
N GLU A 143 -20.00 -5.61 -2.26
CA GLU A 143 -21.40 -5.82 -2.64
C GLU A 143 -21.53 -6.45 -4.04
N ASP A 144 -20.49 -6.39 -4.89
CA ASP A 144 -20.57 -6.94 -6.25
C ASP A 144 -19.18 -7.26 -6.85
N LYS A 145 -18.88 -8.54 -7.06
CA LYS A 145 -17.58 -9.00 -7.60
C LYS A 145 -17.32 -8.59 -9.05
N GLU A 146 -18.36 -8.18 -9.78
CA GLU A 146 -18.25 -7.91 -11.21
C GLU A 146 -18.18 -6.43 -11.56
N LYS A 147 -18.69 -5.52 -10.73
CA LYS A 147 -18.76 -4.09 -11.08
C LYS A 147 -18.78 -3.22 -9.83
N VAL A 148 -17.80 -2.32 -9.75
CA VAL A 148 -17.68 -1.20 -8.80
C VAL A 148 -16.95 -1.57 -7.50
N PHE A 149 -15.72 -1.06 -7.36
CA PHE A 149 -15.00 -1.07 -6.07
C PHE A 149 -15.93 -0.58 -4.95
N PRO A 150 -15.96 -1.22 -3.77
CA PRO A 150 -16.92 -0.90 -2.69
C PRO A 150 -16.86 0.57 -2.24
N TYR A 151 -15.80 1.29 -2.60
CA TYR A 151 -15.56 2.69 -2.26
C TYR A 151 -16.06 3.68 -3.31
N ALA A 152 -16.44 3.26 -4.52
CA ALA A 152 -16.65 4.18 -5.64
C ALA A 152 -17.76 5.22 -5.40
N LYS A 153 -18.77 4.87 -4.57
CA LYS A 153 -19.87 5.76 -4.19
C LYS A 153 -19.51 6.73 -3.05
N ILE A 154 -18.38 6.51 -2.37
CA ILE A 154 -17.94 7.32 -1.25
C ILE A 154 -17.15 8.52 -1.78
N ALA A 155 -17.49 9.71 -1.29
CA ALA A 155 -16.77 10.92 -1.64
C ALA A 155 -15.32 10.86 -1.14
N ASN A 156 -14.36 11.31 -1.96
CA ASN A 156 -12.97 11.49 -1.52
C ASN A 156 -12.93 12.37 -0.27
N ASP A 157 -11.91 12.15 0.55
CA ASP A 157 -11.65 12.85 1.81
C ASP A 157 -12.69 12.61 2.91
N THR A 158 -13.62 11.65 2.71
CA THR A 158 -14.51 11.22 3.80
C THR A 158 -13.68 10.60 4.93
N PRO A 159 -13.82 11.07 6.20
CA PRO A 159 -13.09 10.51 7.34
C PRO A 159 -13.28 9.00 7.48
N SER A 160 -12.20 8.28 7.82
CA SER A 160 -12.23 6.81 7.93
C SER A 160 -13.26 6.36 8.97
N GLU A 161 -13.38 7.10 10.08
CA GLU A 161 -14.33 6.87 11.16
C GLU A 161 -15.78 6.91 10.67
N ILE A 162 -16.09 7.82 9.74
CA ILE A 162 -17.43 7.94 9.16
C ILE A 162 -17.69 6.77 8.21
N ILE A 163 -16.69 6.39 7.40
CA ILE A 163 -16.80 5.28 6.46
C ILE A 163 -17.09 3.98 7.21
N VAL A 164 -16.25 3.61 8.19
CA VAL A 164 -16.39 2.32 8.90
C VAL A 164 -17.66 2.24 9.74
N LYS A 165 -18.26 3.37 10.10
CA LYS A 165 -19.52 3.46 10.85
C LYS A 165 -20.74 3.31 9.96
N THR A 166 -20.63 3.68 8.69
CA THR A 166 -21.79 3.75 7.77
C THR A 166 -21.79 2.63 6.74
N GLN A 167 -20.61 2.14 6.37
CA GLN A 167 -20.48 1.09 5.37
C GLN A 167 -20.54 -0.30 6.03
N PRO A 168 -21.15 -1.30 5.38
CA PRO A 168 -21.13 -2.67 5.88
C PRO A 168 -19.69 -3.20 5.91
N ILE A 169 -19.22 -3.66 7.08
CA ILE A 169 -17.89 -4.26 7.25
C ILE A 169 -18.01 -5.79 7.41
N THR A 170 -17.13 -6.52 6.75
CA THR A 170 -16.87 -7.94 7.00
C THR A 170 -15.64 -8.08 7.89
N LEU A 171 -15.81 -8.77 9.02
CA LEU A 171 -14.72 -9.22 9.89
C LEU A 171 -14.37 -10.67 9.55
N ARG A 172 -13.14 -10.93 9.14
CA ARG A 172 -12.59 -12.28 8.99
C ARG A 172 -11.57 -12.56 10.08
N ILE A 173 -11.77 -13.65 10.79
CA ILE A 173 -10.87 -14.14 11.83
C ILE A 173 -10.23 -15.42 11.30
N TYR A 174 -8.96 -15.33 10.93
CA TYR A 174 -8.21 -16.47 10.44
C TYR A 174 -7.62 -17.25 11.61
N VAL A 175 -7.84 -18.55 11.60
CA VAL A 175 -7.39 -19.47 12.65
C VAL A 175 -6.44 -20.52 12.09
N LYS A 176 -5.58 -21.07 12.95
CA LYS A 176 -4.48 -21.96 12.56
C LYS A 176 -4.89 -23.41 12.29
N SER A 177 -6.12 -23.82 12.63
CA SER A 177 -6.58 -25.19 12.44
C SER A 177 -8.08 -25.28 12.18
N GLU A 178 -8.49 -26.37 11.53
CA GLU A 178 -9.91 -26.72 11.34
C GLU A 178 -10.61 -26.93 12.69
N ALA A 179 -9.91 -27.49 13.69
CA ALA A 179 -10.45 -27.66 15.04
C ALA A 179 -10.77 -26.30 15.70
N ALA A 180 -9.87 -25.33 15.56
CA ALA A 180 -10.12 -23.96 16.01
C ALA A 180 -11.30 -23.33 15.25
N GLN A 181 -11.38 -23.54 13.93
CA GLN A 181 -12.51 -23.03 13.15
C GLN A 181 -13.85 -23.55 13.70
N LYS A 182 -13.96 -24.88 13.88
CA LYS A 182 -15.16 -25.50 14.47
C LYS A 182 -15.47 -24.99 15.88
N LYS A 183 -14.44 -24.75 16.70
CA LYS A 183 -14.55 -24.21 18.06
C LYS A 183 -15.16 -22.80 18.06
N TYR A 184 -14.71 -21.93 17.17
CA TYR A 184 -15.10 -20.51 17.20
C TYR A 184 -16.23 -20.13 16.23
N GLN A 185 -16.55 -20.97 15.24
CA GLN A 185 -17.62 -20.72 14.25
C GLN A 185 -19.02 -20.94 14.85
N THR A 186 -19.35 -20.11 15.85
CA THR A 186 -20.63 -20.15 16.55
C THR A 186 -21.35 -18.80 16.40
N LYS A 187 -22.69 -18.85 16.33
CA LYS A 187 -23.52 -17.63 16.30
C LYS A 187 -23.23 -16.71 17.50
N LYS A 188 -22.94 -17.29 18.66
CA LYS A 188 -22.62 -16.54 19.88
C LYS A 188 -21.37 -15.69 19.69
N ILE A 189 -20.26 -16.26 19.20
CA ILE A 189 -19.01 -15.53 18.97
C ILE A 189 -19.21 -14.46 17.89
N GLN A 190 -19.90 -14.80 16.80
CA GLN A 190 -20.20 -13.83 15.73
C GLN A 190 -20.96 -12.62 16.27
N GLU A 191 -22.00 -12.85 17.08
CA GLU A 191 -22.80 -11.77 17.68
C GLU A 191 -22.00 -10.95 18.71
N GLN A 192 -21.18 -11.60 19.53
CA GLN A 192 -20.29 -10.91 20.48
C GLN A 192 -19.27 -10.03 19.77
N CYS A 193 -18.68 -10.49 18.66
CA CYS A 193 -17.82 -9.66 17.82
C CYS A 193 -18.58 -8.45 17.30
N LYS A 194 -19.75 -8.64 16.66
CA LYS A 194 -20.56 -7.53 16.13
C LYS A 194 -20.85 -6.47 17.19
N GLN A 195 -21.30 -6.89 18.37
CA GLN A 195 -21.59 -5.97 19.48
C GLN A 195 -20.35 -5.25 20.00
N ALA A 196 -19.19 -5.91 20.01
CA ALA A 196 -17.94 -5.29 20.45
C ALA A 196 -17.45 -4.24 19.43
N TYR A 197 -17.54 -4.52 18.13
CA TYR A 197 -17.16 -3.57 17.08
C TYR A 197 -18.14 -2.40 16.96
N GLU A 198 -19.44 -2.63 17.19
CA GLU A 198 -20.44 -1.54 17.21
C GLU A 198 -20.10 -0.51 18.30
N LYS A 199 -19.63 -0.96 19.48
CA LYS A 199 -19.15 -0.07 20.55
C LYS A 199 -17.91 0.72 20.17
N LEU A 200 -17.11 0.23 19.22
CA LEU A 200 -15.96 0.94 18.65
C LEU A 200 -16.34 1.82 17.46
N GLY A 201 -17.63 1.89 17.10
CA GLY A 201 -18.12 2.68 15.97
C GLY A 201 -17.87 2.02 14.61
N VAL A 202 -17.70 0.70 14.55
CA VAL A 202 -17.49 -0.06 13.30
C VAL A 202 -18.71 -0.92 13.02
N HIS A 203 -19.32 -0.72 11.85
CA HIS A 203 -20.55 -1.38 11.43
C HIS A 203 -20.29 -2.77 10.84
N VAL A 204 -19.92 -3.73 11.69
CA VAL A 204 -19.67 -5.11 11.28
C VAL A 204 -20.99 -5.85 11.02
N VAL A 205 -21.26 -6.16 9.77
CA VAL A 205 -22.48 -6.89 9.35
C VAL A 205 -22.25 -8.40 9.21
N GLU A 206 -21.00 -8.81 9.02
CA GLU A 206 -20.62 -10.19 8.74
C GLU A 206 -19.35 -10.57 9.50
N VAL A 207 -19.36 -11.76 10.09
CA VAL A 207 -18.22 -12.30 10.84
C VAL A 207 -17.95 -13.72 10.36
N GLU A 208 -16.78 -13.93 9.76
CA GLU A 208 -16.34 -15.22 9.23
C GLU A 208 -15.17 -15.76 10.06
N ILE A 209 -15.25 -17.01 10.50
CA ILE A 209 -14.11 -17.73 11.07
C ILE A 209 -13.54 -18.63 9.98
N VAL A 210 -12.28 -18.42 9.61
CA VAL A 210 -11.69 -19.01 8.41
C VAL A 210 -10.44 -19.81 8.77
N TYR A 211 -10.43 -21.09 8.41
CA TYR A 211 -9.20 -21.87 8.33
C TYR A 211 -8.81 -22.00 6.86
N VAL A 212 -7.60 -21.59 6.50
CA VAL A 212 -7.03 -21.80 5.17
C VAL A 212 -5.98 -22.89 5.28
N ASN A 213 -6.21 -24.02 4.62
CA ASN A 213 -5.21 -25.07 4.52
C ASN A 213 -4.06 -24.55 3.65
N LYS A 214 -2.95 -24.15 4.27
CA LYS A 214 -1.75 -23.75 3.54
C LYS A 214 -1.15 -25.03 2.92
N PRO A 215 -0.90 -25.08 1.61
CA PRO A 215 -0.31 -26.24 0.95
C PRO A 215 1.09 -26.57 1.47
#